data_AF-A0A4W5L2G0-F1
#
_entry.id   AF-A0A4W5L2G0-F1
#
_cell.length_a   1.000
_cell.length_b   1.000
_cell.length_c   1.000
_cell.angle_alpha   90.00
_cell.angle_beta   90.00
_cell.angle_gamma   90.00
#
_symmetry.space_group_name_H-M   'P 1'
#
loop_
_entity.id
_entity.type
_entity.pdbx_description
1 polymer ?
#
loop_
_entity_poly.entity_id
_entity_poly.type
_entity_poly.pdbx_seq_one_letter_code
_entity_poly.pdbx_strand_id
1 'polypeptide(L)'
;MESDNEKPRKKKKRPHWTVRGLGPSFTACMGFVINVLYITFPCSWLATHVSVAYPVASAMLLTGTLVTFLVSSFMDPGILHQGSPWPGTAEVAYVIVNGQRYDMDWCSRCEIYLPPAAWHCRRCNACVDVSCIEMTGTTIQESVIKMALS
;
A
#
# COMPACT_ATOMS: atom_id res chain seq x y z
N MET A 1 -28.46 -34.13 -7.87
CA MET A 1 -28.77 -32.70 -7.68
C MET A 1 -28.76 -32.45 -6.18
N GLU A 2 -27.56 -32.36 -5.60
CA GLU A 2 -27.40 -32.00 -4.19
C GLU A 2 -27.13 -30.50 -4.17
N SER A 3 -28.17 -29.73 -3.89
CA SER A 3 -28.08 -28.30 -3.64
C SER A 3 -27.48 -28.14 -2.25
N ASP A 4 -26.15 -28.15 -2.17
CA ASP A 4 -25.41 -27.95 -0.93
C ASP A 4 -25.85 -26.62 -0.30
N ASN A 5 -26.61 -26.76 0.79
CA ASN A 5 -27.08 -25.69 1.66
C ASN A 5 -25.88 -25.17 2.46
N GLU A 6 -24.93 -24.53 1.77
CA GLU A 6 -23.75 -23.92 2.36
C GLU A 6 -24.21 -22.64 3.11
N LYS A 7 -24.60 -22.82 4.37
CA LYS A 7 -24.98 -21.72 5.27
C LYS A 7 -23.89 -20.64 5.23
N PRO A 8 -24.20 -19.37 4.91
CA PRO A 8 -23.19 -18.36 4.64
C PRO A 8 -22.27 -18.22 5.87
N ARG A 9 -20.98 -18.56 5.69
CA ARG A 9 -20.00 -18.47 6.78
C ARG A 9 -19.88 -17.01 7.17
N LYS A 10 -20.43 -16.65 8.34
CA LYS A 10 -20.32 -15.30 8.92
C LYS A 10 -18.85 -14.99 9.20
N LYS A 11 -18.17 -14.37 8.24
CA LYS A 11 -16.76 -13.97 8.35
C LYS A 11 -16.64 -12.95 9.47
N LYS A 12 -15.92 -13.30 10.54
CA LYS A 12 -15.55 -12.38 11.62
C LYS A 12 -14.74 -11.23 11.01
N LYS A 13 -15.40 -10.09 10.76
CA LYS A 13 -14.74 -8.87 10.32
C LYS A 13 -13.83 -8.41 11.45
N ARG A 14 -12.52 -8.60 11.33
CA ARG A 14 -11.60 -7.93 12.25
C ARG A 14 -11.74 -6.42 12.01
N PRO A 15 -11.70 -5.60 13.06
CA PRO A 15 -11.69 -4.15 12.92
C PRO A 15 -10.53 -3.75 12.01
N HIS A 16 -10.84 -3.24 10.82
CA HIS A 16 -9.86 -2.96 9.79
C HIS A 16 -8.89 -1.84 10.23
N TRP A 17 -9.30 -0.99 11.18
CA TRP A 17 -8.48 0.07 11.78
C TRP A 17 -7.31 -0.47 12.63
N THR A 18 -7.44 -1.67 13.22
CA THR A 18 -6.40 -2.24 14.09
C THR A 18 -5.17 -2.72 13.32
N VAL A 19 -5.34 -3.16 12.06
CA VAL A 19 -4.22 -3.59 11.20
C VAL A 19 -3.65 -2.46 10.34
N ARG A 20 -4.43 -1.41 10.04
CA ARG A 20 -3.97 -0.21 9.31
C ARG A 20 -3.18 0.76 10.18
N GLY A 21 -3.54 0.93 11.47
CA GLY A 21 -2.92 1.95 12.31
C GLY A 21 -1.61 1.53 12.99
N LEU A 22 -1.49 0.28 13.43
CA LEU A 22 -0.43 -0.10 14.39
C LEU A 22 0.98 -0.08 13.79
N GLY A 23 1.13 -0.49 12.53
CA GLY A 23 2.43 -0.50 11.84
C GLY A 23 2.95 0.91 11.52
N PRO A 24 2.18 1.75 10.78
CA PRO A 24 2.60 3.10 10.43
C PRO A 24 2.86 3.99 11.64
N SER A 25 2.05 3.87 12.70
CA SER A 25 2.22 4.68 13.92
C SER A 25 3.54 4.38 14.64
N PHE A 26 3.89 3.09 14.76
CA PHE A 26 5.13 2.67 15.40
C PHE A 26 6.35 3.13 14.60
N THR A 27 6.32 2.93 13.28
CA THR A 27 7.42 3.33 12.40
C THR A 27 7.55 4.86 12.29
N ALA A 28 6.44 5.61 12.31
CA ALA A 28 6.48 7.08 12.34
C ALA A 28 7.10 7.60 13.66
N CYS A 29 6.75 6.99 14.79
CA CYS A 29 7.31 7.36 16.09
C CYS A 29 8.82 7.06 16.15
N MET A 30 9.23 5.87 15.72
CA MET A 30 10.65 5.51 15.60
C MET A 30 11.39 6.42 14.62
N GLY A 31 10.79 6.73 13.47
CA GLY A 31 11.34 7.65 12.48
C GLY A 31 11.57 9.05 13.05
N PHE A 32 10.58 9.61 13.75
CA PHE A 32 10.70 10.91 14.41
C PHE A 32 11.83 10.94 15.45
N VAL A 33 11.94 9.90 16.28
CA VAL A 33 13.02 9.79 17.28
C VAL A 33 14.40 9.73 16.60
N ILE A 34 14.55 8.93 15.55
CA ILE A 34 15.80 8.80 14.80
C ILE A 34 16.18 10.15 14.14
N ASN A 35 15.21 10.88 13.60
CA ASN A 35 15.40 12.22 13.01
C ASN A 35 15.96 13.21 14.05
N VAL A 36 15.34 13.29 15.23
CA VAL A 36 15.74 14.22 16.29
C VAL A 36 17.13 13.88 16.83
N LEU A 37 17.42 12.60 17.03
CA LEU A 37 18.75 12.16 17.47
C LEU A 37 19.82 12.47 16.43
N TYR A 38 19.52 12.28 15.15
CA TYR A 38 20.44 12.54 14.05
C TYR A 38 20.74 14.05 13.88
N ILE A 39 19.77 14.92 14.14
CA ILE A 39 19.98 16.37 14.07
C ILE A 39 20.77 16.88 15.29
N THR A 40 20.51 16.35 16.49
CA THR A 40 21.10 16.88 17.74
C THR A 40 22.53 16.39 18.00
N PHE A 41 22.88 15.15 17.66
CA PHE A 41 24.23 14.61 17.89
C PHE A 41 25.12 14.71 16.63
N PRO A 42 24.85 13.96 15.54
CA PRO A 42 25.67 13.99 14.33
C PRO A 42 25.76 15.36 13.67
N CYS A 43 24.64 16.03 13.41
CA CYS A 43 24.65 17.30 12.66
C CYS A 43 25.32 18.43 13.44
N SER A 44 25.08 18.54 14.76
CA SER A 44 25.74 19.56 15.58
C SER A 44 27.26 19.38 15.63
N TRP A 45 27.74 18.14 15.70
CA TRP A 45 29.18 17.85 15.73
C TRP A 45 29.83 17.98 14.33
N LEU A 46 29.16 17.55 13.26
CA LEU A 46 29.68 17.69 11.89
C LEU A 46 29.68 19.14 11.38
N ALA A 47 28.68 19.93 11.78
CA ALA A 47 28.58 21.34 11.38
C ALA A 47 29.76 22.17 11.92
N THR A 48 30.29 21.82 13.09
CA THR A 48 31.41 22.53 13.70
C THR A 48 32.78 22.05 13.23
N HIS A 49 32.92 20.79 12.79
CA HIS A 49 34.23 20.19 12.48
C HIS A 49 34.51 19.89 11.00
N VAL A 50 33.49 19.84 10.14
CA VAL A 50 33.68 19.41 8.75
C VAL A 50 33.10 20.43 7.77
N SER A 51 31.78 20.57 7.71
CA SER A 51 31.10 21.39 6.71
C SER A 51 29.59 21.42 6.94
N VAL A 52 28.97 22.57 6.69
CA VAL A 52 27.50 22.76 6.73
C VAL A 52 26.79 22.09 5.53
N ALA A 53 27.50 21.71 4.47
CA ALA A 53 26.88 21.05 3.31
C ALA A 53 26.33 19.65 3.63
N TYR A 54 26.96 18.94 4.57
CA TYR A 54 26.56 17.58 4.96
C TYR A 54 25.19 17.51 5.66
N PRO A 55 24.88 18.33 6.69
CA PRO A 55 23.56 18.33 7.33
C PRO A 55 22.43 18.75 6.38
N VAL A 56 22.73 19.59 5.37
CA VAL A 56 21.75 19.98 4.35
C VAL A 56 21.38 18.79 3.47
N ALA A 57 22.37 18.07 2.93
CA ALA A 57 22.13 16.89 2.10
C ALA A 57 21.38 15.78 2.86
N SER A 58 21.74 15.54 4.13
CA SER A 58 21.06 14.53 4.94
C SER A 58 19.61 14.90 5.29
N ALA A 59 19.34 16.17 5.60
CA ALA A 59 17.97 16.65 5.82
C ALA A 59 17.08 16.47 4.58
N MET A 60 17.63 16.70 3.38
CA MET A 60 16.90 16.50 2.12
C MET A 60 16.53 15.03 1.89
N LEU A 61 17.50 14.12 2.03
CA LEU A 61 17.29 12.68 1.87
C LEU A 61 16.31 12.13 2.91
N LEU A 62 16.39 12.63 4.14
CA LEU A 62 15.54 12.23 5.25
C LEU A 62 14.09 12.70 5.04
N THR A 63 13.90 13.92 4.54
CA THR A 63 12.58 14.46 4.19
C THR A 63 11.94 13.65 3.06
N GLY A 64 12.68 13.32 2.01
CA GLY A 64 12.18 12.46 0.92
C GLY A 64 11.76 11.07 1.41
N THR A 65 12.52 10.50 2.36
CA THR A 65 12.20 9.22 2.98
C THR A 65 10.91 9.29 3.82
N LEU A 66 10.74 10.35 4.62
CA LEU A 66 9.52 10.57 5.41
C LEU A 66 8.29 10.76 4.51
N VAL A 67 8.39 11.54 3.43
CA VAL A 67 7.29 11.74 2.48
C VAL A 67 6.90 10.42 1.82
N THR A 68 7.86 9.67 1.31
CA THR A 68 7.61 8.36 0.67
C THR A 68 6.98 7.38 1.67
N PHE A 69 7.46 7.39 2.91
CA PHE A 69 6.91 6.58 3.98
C PHE A 69 5.47 6.96 4.32
N LEU A 70 5.17 8.26 4.46
CA LEU A 70 3.82 8.74 4.76
C LEU A 70 2.85 8.42 3.62
N VAL A 71 3.25 8.65 2.37
CA VAL A 71 2.42 8.27 1.21
C VAL A 71 2.19 6.76 1.22
N SER A 72 3.22 5.93 1.32
CA SER A 72 3.05 4.47 1.41
C SER A 72 2.15 4.02 2.56
N SER A 73 2.20 4.75 3.69
CA SER A 73 1.38 4.45 4.88
C SER A 73 -0.09 4.85 4.76
N PHE A 74 -0.38 5.94 4.04
CA PHE A 74 -1.75 6.47 3.87
C PHE A 74 -2.40 6.04 2.56
N MET A 75 -1.62 5.57 1.59
CA MET A 75 -2.16 5.05 0.34
C MET A 75 -2.80 3.71 0.62
N ASP A 76 -4.13 3.74 0.69
CA ASP A 76 -4.92 2.54 0.80
C ASP A 76 -4.74 1.71 -0.48
N PRO A 77 -4.22 0.47 -0.39
CA PRO A 77 -4.15 -0.40 -1.55
C PRO A 77 -5.60 -0.68 -1.94
N GLY A 78 -6.01 -0.20 -3.12
CA GLY A 78 -7.41 -0.08 -3.53
C GLY A 78 -8.20 -1.33 -3.17
N ILE A 79 -9.04 -1.23 -2.13
CA ILE A 79 -9.80 -2.38 -1.62
C ILE A 79 -10.93 -2.64 -2.60
N LEU A 80 -10.93 -3.83 -3.20
CA LEU A 80 -12.06 -4.27 -3.99
C LEU A 80 -13.26 -4.57 -3.08
N HIS A 81 -14.35 -3.85 -3.30
CA HIS A 81 -15.62 -4.10 -2.63
C HIS A 81 -16.27 -5.38 -3.18
N GLN A 82 -17.10 -6.01 -2.36
CA GLN A 82 -17.78 -7.24 -2.75
C GLN A 82 -18.71 -6.98 -3.94
N GLY A 83 -18.38 -7.58 -5.09
CA GLY A 83 -19.23 -7.59 -6.28
C GLY A 83 -20.36 -8.62 -6.18
N SER A 84 -21.20 -8.67 -7.22
CA SER A 84 -22.40 -9.49 -7.29
C SER A 84 -22.15 -10.97 -6.92
N PRO A 85 -23.11 -11.64 -6.24
CA PRO A 85 -22.96 -13.04 -5.85
C PRO A 85 -22.67 -13.95 -7.04
N TRP A 86 -21.90 -15.00 -6.79
CA TRP A 86 -21.58 -16.05 -7.76
C TRP A 86 -22.87 -16.69 -8.31
N PRO A 87 -23.06 -16.76 -9.65
CA PRO A 87 -24.31 -17.22 -10.26
C PRO A 87 -24.51 -18.75 -10.29
N GLY A 88 -23.72 -19.57 -9.59
CA GLY A 88 -24.01 -21.02 -9.55
C GLY A 88 -23.42 -21.83 -10.70
N THR A 89 -23.02 -21.15 -11.77
CA THR A 89 -22.60 -21.76 -13.02
C THR A 89 -21.09 -21.59 -13.19
N ALA A 90 -20.40 -22.69 -13.46
CA ALA A 90 -18.94 -22.74 -13.65
C ALA A 90 -18.51 -22.13 -15.01
N GLU A 91 -19.14 -21.03 -15.40
CA GLU A 91 -18.73 -20.21 -16.52
C GLU A 91 -17.72 -19.18 -16.01
N VAL A 92 -16.50 -19.26 -16.55
CA VAL A 92 -15.43 -18.29 -16.29
C VAL A 92 -15.98 -16.88 -16.48
N ALA A 93 -15.95 -16.05 -15.44
CA ALA A 93 -16.41 -14.68 -15.58
C ALA A 93 -15.37 -13.92 -16.40
N TYR A 94 -15.71 -13.58 -17.64
CA TYR A 94 -14.88 -12.77 -18.52
C TYR A 94 -15.53 -11.40 -18.69
N VAL A 95 -14.71 -10.36 -18.74
CA VAL A 95 -15.17 -9.01 -19.11
C VAL A 95 -14.57 -8.67 -20.47
N ILE A 96 -15.41 -8.16 -21.37
CA ILE A 96 -14.96 -7.67 -22.67
C ILE A 96 -14.71 -6.18 -22.55
N VAL A 97 -13.44 -5.77 -22.65
CA VAL A 97 -13.04 -4.35 -22.70
C VAL A 97 -12.34 -4.13 -24.03
N ASN A 98 -12.80 -3.15 -24.83
CA ASN A 98 -12.25 -2.83 -26.15
C ASN A 98 -12.18 -4.04 -27.12
N GLY A 99 -13.12 -4.99 -27.01
CA GLY A 99 -13.15 -6.20 -27.85
C GLY A 99 -12.19 -7.30 -27.42
N GLN A 100 -11.36 -7.09 -26.38
CA GLN A 100 -10.52 -8.12 -25.78
C GLN A 100 -11.24 -8.76 -24.60
N ARG A 101 -11.21 -10.10 -24.54
CA ARG A 101 -11.76 -10.86 -23.41
C ARG A 101 -10.69 -10.99 -22.35
N TYR A 102 -10.98 -10.51 -21.15
CA TYR A 102 -10.13 -10.71 -19.98
C TYR A 102 -10.83 -11.68 -19.04
N ASP A 103 -10.21 -12.83 -18.85
CA ASP A 103 -10.66 -13.82 -17.89
C ASP A 103 -10.39 -13.30 -16.47
N MET A 104 -11.37 -13.43 -15.58
CA MET A 104 -11.24 -13.01 -14.19
C MET A 104 -10.96 -14.20 -13.28
N ASP A 105 -9.95 -14.04 -12.42
CA ASP A 105 -9.62 -15.04 -11.41
C ASP A 105 -10.61 -15.01 -10.25
N TRP A 106 -10.91 -16.17 -9.65
CA TRP A 106 -11.82 -16.26 -8.50
C TRP A 106 -11.06 -16.33 -7.16
N CYS A 107 -11.39 -15.46 -6.21
CA CYS A 107 -10.86 -15.55 -4.84
C CYS A 107 -11.82 -16.32 -3.93
N SER A 108 -11.43 -17.53 -3.53
CA SER A 108 -12.22 -18.38 -2.62
C SER A 108 -12.40 -17.82 -1.20
N ARG A 109 -11.56 -16.86 -0.76
CA ARG A 109 -11.68 -16.23 0.57
C ARG A 109 -12.61 -15.04 0.58
N CYS A 110 -12.58 -14.20 -0.46
CA CYS A 110 -13.42 -13.01 -0.54
C CYS A 110 -14.71 -13.27 -1.32
N GLU A 111 -14.82 -14.41 -2.01
CA GLU A 111 -15.97 -14.81 -2.83
C GLU A 111 -16.30 -13.75 -3.88
N ILE A 112 -15.28 -13.30 -4.60
CA ILE A 112 -15.39 -12.31 -5.68
C ILE A 112 -14.46 -12.67 -6.85
N TYR A 113 -14.80 -12.18 -8.03
CA TYR A 113 -13.93 -12.17 -9.21
C TYR A 113 -12.92 -11.01 -9.13
N LEU A 114 -11.68 -11.29 -9.51
CA LEU A 114 -10.56 -10.36 -9.46
C LEU A 114 -10.21 -9.93 -10.89
N PRO A 115 -10.05 -8.61 -11.12
CA PRO A 115 -9.44 -8.10 -12.34
C PRO A 115 -8.01 -8.64 -12.51
N PRO A 116 -7.50 -8.73 -13.76
CA PRO A 116 -6.11 -9.07 -14.00
C PRO A 116 -5.21 -8.04 -13.29
N ALA A 117 -4.30 -8.51 -12.43
CA ALA A 117 -3.43 -7.76 -11.51
C ALA A 117 -3.96 -7.48 -10.08
N ALA A 118 -5.18 -7.85 -9.72
CA ALA A 118 -5.61 -7.85 -8.33
C ALA A 118 -5.18 -9.13 -7.59
N TRP A 119 -4.85 -9.02 -6.29
CA TRP A 119 -4.40 -10.16 -5.48
C TRP A 119 -5.03 -10.15 -4.08
N HIS A 120 -5.21 -11.33 -3.49
CA HIS A 120 -5.71 -11.44 -2.12
C HIS A 120 -4.59 -11.29 -1.08
N CYS A 121 -4.63 -10.21 -0.30
CA CYS A 121 -3.72 -10.02 0.83
C CYS A 121 -4.23 -10.77 2.06
N ARG A 122 -3.52 -11.84 2.47
CA ARG A 122 -3.86 -12.63 3.69
C ARG A 122 -3.79 -11.80 4.96
N ARG A 123 -2.94 -10.76 5.00
CA ARG A 123 -2.73 -9.92 6.19
C ARG A 123 -3.91 -8.96 6.40
N CYS A 124 -4.36 -8.31 5.34
CA CYS A 124 -5.49 -7.39 5.37
C CYS A 124 -6.84 -8.10 5.21
N ASN A 125 -6.81 -9.38 4.81
CA ASN A 125 -8.00 -10.18 4.45
C ASN A 125 -8.91 -9.46 3.44
N ALA A 126 -8.27 -8.75 2.51
CA ALA A 126 -8.91 -7.96 1.47
C ALA A 126 -8.19 -8.23 0.14
N CYS A 127 -8.96 -8.24 -0.95
CA CYS A 127 -8.40 -8.20 -2.29
C CYS A 127 -7.99 -6.76 -2.58
N VAL A 128 -6.77 -6.61 -3.10
CA VAL A 128 -6.17 -5.30 -3.37
C VAL A 128 -5.74 -5.21 -4.83
N ASP A 129 -5.92 -4.03 -5.39
CA ASP A 129 -5.41 -3.67 -6.71
C ASP A 129 -4.00 -3.08 -6.59
N VAL A 130 -3.05 -3.66 -7.34
CA VAL A 130 -1.63 -3.27 -7.31
C VAL A 130 -1.33 -2.13 -8.30
N SER A 131 -2.24 -1.84 -9.24
CA SER A 131 -2.02 -0.85 -10.31
C SER A 131 -1.81 0.59 -9.80
N CYS A 132 -2.37 0.95 -8.63
CA CYS A 132 -2.18 2.29 -8.04
C CYS A 132 -0.81 2.51 -7.39
N ILE A 133 -0.10 1.45 -6.97
CA ILE A 133 1.19 1.58 -6.30
C ILE A 133 2.29 1.96 -7.31
N GLU A 134 2.19 1.45 -8.53
CA GLU A 134 3.22 1.66 -9.56
C GLU A 134 3.22 3.09 -10.12
N MET A 135 2.05 3.74 -10.19
CA MET A 135 1.94 5.12 -10.70
C MET A 135 2.42 6.19 -9.69
N THR A 136 2.48 5.87 -8.40
CA THR A 136 2.88 6.81 -7.35
C THR A 136 4.38 6.75 -7.05
N GLY A 137 5.00 5.58 -7.19
CA GLY A 137 6.45 5.42 -7.02
C GLY A 137 7.27 6.25 -8.02
N THR A 138 6.82 6.33 -9.28
CA THR A 138 7.52 7.06 -10.35
C THR A 138 7.37 8.57 -10.22
N THR A 139 6.17 9.07 -9.89
CA THR A 139 5.90 10.50 -9.68
C THR A 139 6.58 11.06 -8.43
N ILE A 140 6.66 10.27 -7.35
CA ILE A 140 7.32 10.68 -6.11
C ILE A 140 8.84 10.69 -6.29
N GLN A 141 9.43 9.69 -6.92
CA GLN A 141 10.86 9.73 -7.28
C GLN A 141 11.19 10.97 -8.11
N GLU A 142 10.41 11.26 -9.15
CA GLU A 142 10.63 12.44 -9.99
C GLU A 142 10.54 13.76 -9.22
N SER A 143 9.54 13.91 -8.35
CA SER A 143 9.35 15.13 -7.55
C SER A 143 10.43 15.32 -6.49
N VAL A 144 10.85 14.27 -5.80
CA VAL A 144 11.95 14.31 -4.83
C VAL A 144 13.28 14.60 -5.53
N ILE A 145 13.53 14.01 -6.71
CA ILE A 145 14.73 14.30 -7.51
C ILE A 145 14.74 15.75 -7.98
N LYS A 146 13.60 16.29 -8.44
CA LYS A 146 13.46 17.71 -8.84
C LYS A 146 13.71 18.67 -7.67
N MET A 147 13.26 18.32 -6.46
CA MET A 147 13.56 19.10 -5.24
C MET A 147 15.02 18.95 -4.78
N ALA A 148 15.66 17.83 -5.07
CA ALA A 148 17.06 17.57 -4.69
C ALA A 148 18.08 18.25 -5.62
N LEU A 149 17.67 18.61 -6.84
CA LEU A 149 18.52 19.23 -7.88
C LEU A 149 18.22 20.73 -8.09
N SER A 150 17.30 21.31 -7.31
CA SER A 150 16.97 22.75 -7.32
C SER A 150 17.62 23.48 -6.14
#